data_AF-M7BM61-F1
#
_entry.id   AF-M7BM61-F1
#
_cell.length_a   1.000
_cell.length_b   1.000
_cell.length_c   1.000
_cell.angle_alpha   90.00
_cell.angle_beta   90.00
_cell.angle_gamma   90.00
#
_symmetry.space_group_name_H-M   'P 1'
#
loop_
_entity.id
_entity.type
_entity.pdbx_description
1 polymer ?
#
loop_
_entity_poly.entity_id
_entity_poly.type
_entity_poly.pdbx_seq_one_letter_code
_entity_poly.pdbx_strand_id
1 'polypeptide(L)'
;MGRKAAASYLLHCLVLPHSLLAMAFEESMRPPQLNAAQLNQKKMRELYHKDLLQLAHEKKVERIRQLEVMLEAEERVDQKRLSRLLKDEEYERQMEEAIQKAEENKKLKELQLEQEERLATELARLNYEKLKDEKMRQQIRENSLELRELEKKLKSAYMNKERAAQIAEKEAIRYEKMKRDAEISQKMKEEQERVIMEESSAELRRNKEKILYQQELEKQLEEQEKKKQDAYEEFLKEKLMIDEIVRKIYEEDQMETQLRLEKMRATQKYIEEFKKEQAIWRRKKREEMEAENRKIMEFANMQQQREEDRMAKAQASEERKQKLQNMIAQNLEREQQEREDLEQVRQELYLEEQAEADRKREMAEMEKRIRQRLELRQTYEAQLAFKKIVLQALQEEEETFRQKMLAKFAEDDRTEQMNAQKRRMKQLEHRKAERELEERQLEERRQGNIHAIVEEERQKLLKEHATKLLGYLPRGILKDEEDVNMLGEEFRKAYQKRKEDVYSEDN
;
A
#
# COMPACT_ATOMS: atom_id res chain seq x y z
N MET A 1 -74.73 62.58 86.45
CA MET A 1 -75.17 62.49 87.87
C MET A 1 -74.23 63.37 88.67
N GLY A 2 -74.67 64.55 89.11
CA GLY A 2 -74.98 64.81 90.53
C GLY A 2 -73.67 64.98 91.31
N ARG A 3 -73.32 66.11 91.89
CA ARG A 3 -74.06 67.07 92.72
C ARG A 3 -73.13 68.32 92.84
N LYS A 4 -73.68 69.53 92.72
CA LYS A 4 -73.95 70.50 93.81
C LYS A 4 -72.68 70.98 94.54
N ALA A 5 -72.55 72.20 95.04
CA ALA A 5 -73.22 73.49 94.95
C ALA A 5 -72.65 74.31 96.11
N ALA A 6 -72.67 75.64 95.97
CA ALA A 6 -72.81 76.61 97.08
C ALA A 6 -71.58 76.76 98.01
N ALA A 7 -71.27 77.88 98.65
CA ALA A 7 -71.92 79.17 98.88
C ALA A 7 -70.76 80.15 99.21
N SER A 8 -70.68 81.40 98.77
CA SER A 8 -71.47 82.58 99.15
C SER A 8 -71.71 82.72 100.65
N TYR A 9 -71.17 83.78 101.26
CA TYR A 9 -71.65 84.58 102.42
C TYR A 9 -70.46 85.51 102.77
N LEU A 10 -70.40 86.82 102.48
CA LEU A 10 -71.33 87.93 102.71
C LEU A 10 -72.00 87.89 104.09
N LEU A 11 -71.41 88.62 105.04
CA LEU A 11 -72.11 89.36 106.12
C LEU A 11 -71.11 90.42 106.63
N HIS A 12 -71.20 91.69 106.22
CA HIS A 12 -72.15 92.72 106.65
C HIS A 12 -72.19 92.93 108.17
N CYS A 13 -72.00 94.21 108.51
CA CYS A 13 -72.56 94.90 109.66
C CYS A 13 -71.98 94.55 111.04
N LEU A 14 -71.46 95.54 111.74
CA LEU A 14 -72.25 96.39 112.64
C LEU A 14 -71.28 97.47 113.19
N VAL A 15 -71.49 98.75 112.84
CA VAL A 15 -72.26 99.70 113.67
C VAL A 15 -71.48 100.05 114.95
N LEU A 16 -70.84 101.23 114.92
CA LEU A 16 -70.69 102.10 116.09
C LEU A 16 -72.08 102.29 116.74
N PRO A 17 -72.25 102.21 118.07
CA PRO A 17 -72.60 103.45 118.79
C PRO A 17 -72.22 103.50 120.30
N HIS A 18 -71.81 104.70 120.73
CA HIS A 18 -72.35 105.48 121.86
C HIS A 18 -72.73 104.77 123.19
N SER A 19 -71.95 105.12 124.22
CA SER A 19 -72.36 105.78 125.47
C SER A 19 -73.20 105.03 126.54
N LEU A 20 -72.66 105.10 127.78
CA LEU A 20 -73.35 105.21 129.08
C LEU A 20 -74.05 103.97 129.67
N LEU A 21 -73.45 103.34 130.68
CA LEU A 21 -73.78 103.49 132.12
C LEU A 21 -73.14 102.35 132.94
N ALA A 22 -72.19 102.69 133.82
CA ALA A 22 -72.02 102.04 135.12
C ALA A 22 -71.20 103.00 135.99
N MET A 23 -71.91 103.74 136.84
CA MET A 23 -71.34 104.56 137.89
C MET A 23 -70.75 103.67 139.01
N ALA A 24 -69.79 104.27 139.73
CA ALA A 24 -69.32 103.98 141.11
C ALA A 24 -67.95 103.30 141.28
N PHE A 25 -67.21 103.81 142.28
CA PHE A 25 -65.79 103.64 142.71
C PHE A 25 -64.73 104.41 141.89
N GLU A 26 -64.34 105.66 142.20
CA GLU A 26 -63.49 106.23 143.29
C GLU A 26 -61.95 106.32 142.98
N GLU A 27 -61.46 107.57 142.84
CA GLU A 27 -60.13 108.18 143.13
C GLU A 27 -58.80 108.00 142.29
N SER A 28 -58.30 109.13 141.69
CA SER A 28 -56.89 109.65 141.50
C SER A 28 -56.12 109.71 140.10
N MET A 29 -55.65 110.94 139.70
CA MET A 29 -54.48 111.44 138.83
C MET A 29 -54.56 111.81 137.26
N ARG A 30 -53.77 112.84 136.76
CA ARG A 30 -53.75 113.63 135.43
C ARG A 30 -52.47 113.52 134.47
N PRO A 31 -52.45 114.00 133.16
CA PRO A 31 -51.22 114.32 132.30
C PRO A 31 -51.13 115.73 131.51
N PRO A 32 -49.99 116.21 130.86
CA PRO A 32 -49.76 117.59 130.23
C PRO A 32 -49.35 117.77 128.67
N GLN A 33 -49.12 119.02 128.08
CA GLN A 33 -48.97 119.50 126.60
C GLN A 33 -47.54 119.97 125.99
N LEU A 34 -47.30 120.22 124.62
CA LEU A 34 -45.99 120.62 123.86
C LEU A 34 -46.04 121.59 122.54
N ASN A 35 -44.90 122.19 121.97
CA ASN A 35 -44.73 123.45 121.10
C ASN A 35 -43.88 123.44 119.70
N ALA A 36 -43.80 124.53 118.87
CA ALA A 36 -43.42 124.66 117.41
C ALA A 36 -42.00 124.37 116.83
N ALA A 37 -40.87 124.54 117.56
CA ALA A 37 -39.54 124.11 117.07
C ALA A 37 -39.47 122.59 116.80
N GLN A 38 -40.43 121.86 117.39
CA GLN A 38 -40.66 120.45 117.20
C GLN A 38 -41.14 120.11 115.78
N LEU A 39 -41.64 121.08 115.00
CA LEU A 39 -42.25 120.85 113.68
C LEU A 39 -41.22 120.80 112.53
N ASN A 40 -40.19 121.64 112.53
CA ASN A 40 -39.12 121.57 111.52
C ASN A 40 -38.10 120.46 111.81
N GLN A 41 -37.88 120.16 113.09
CA GLN A 41 -37.26 118.89 113.47
C GLN A 41 -38.08 117.71 112.97
N LYS A 42 -39.41 117.84 112.89
CA LYS A 42 -40.30 116.81 112.35
C LYS A 42 -40.02 116.49 110.89
N LYS A 43 -39.89 117.49 109.99
CA LYS A 43 -39.67 117.23 108.54
C LYS A 43 -38.29 116.66 108.18
N MET A 44 -37.23 117.18 108.81
CA MET A 44 -35.90 116.59 108.60
C MET A 44 -35.83 115.18 109.15
N ARG A 45 -36.54 114.90 110.26
CA ARG A 45 -36.78 113.53 110.71
C ARG A 45 -37.59 112.74 109.68
N GLU A 46 -38.57 113.32 109.00
CA GLU A 46 -39.38 112.63 107.97
C GLU A 46 -38.58 112.22 106.73
N LEU A 47 -37.70 113.07 106.18
CA LEU A 47 -36.87 112.70 105.02
C LEU A 47 -35.81 111.66 105.40
N TYR A 48 -35.13 111.88 106.54
CA TYR A 48 -34.19 110.90 107.06
C TYR A 48 -34.87 109.56 107.36
N HIS A 49 -36.12 109.61 107.84
CA HIS A 49 -36.95 108.42 108.04
C HIS A 49 -37.34 107.76 106.71
N LYS A 50 -37.63 108.53 105.65
CA LYS A 50 -37.93 107.97 104.31
C LYS A 50 -36.74 107.27 103.67
N ASP A 51 -35.54 107.84 103.73
CA ASP A 51 -34.34 107.21 103.17
C ASP A 51 -33.97 105.96 103.98
N LEU A 52 -34.10 106.01 105.31
CA LEU A 52 -33.99 104.82 106.17
C LEU A 52 -35.00 103.73 105.78
N LEU A 53 -36.23 104.12 105.42
CA LEU A 53 -37.27 103.20 104.98
C LEU A 53 -36.97 102.59 103.60
N GLN A 54 -36.46 103.38 102.64
CA GLN A 54 -36.08 102.88 101.31
C GLN A 54 -34.90 101.91 101.39
N LEU A 55 -33.86 102.26 102.15
CA LEU A 55 -32.68 101.42 102.33
C LEU A 55 -33.02 100.14 103.12
N ALA A 56 -33.97 100.22 104.06
CA ALA A 56 -34.56 99.05 104.71
C ALA A 56 -35.40 98.19 103.74
N HIS A 57 -36.12 98.81 102.79
CA HIS A 57 -36.90 98.13 101.77
C HIS A 57 -36.00 97.41 100.76
N GLU A 58 -34.94 98.05 100.26
CA GLU A 58 -33.96 97.43 99.36
C GLU A 58 -33.25 96.23 100.00
N LYS A 59 -32.77 96.38 101.24
CA LYS A 59 -32.22 95.25 102.02
C LYS A 59 -33.25 94.15 102.28
N LYS A 60 -34.54 94.47 102.29
CA LYS A 60 -35.61 93.46 102.40
C LYS A 60 -35.81 92.75 101.07
N VAL A 61 -35.82 93.47 99.95
CA VAL A 61 -35.93 92.91 98.59
C VAL A 61 -34.73 92.03 98.25
N GLU A 62 -33.50 92.45 98.60
CA GLU A 62 -32.30 91.63 98.40
C GLU A 62 -32.34 90.32 99.20
N ARG A 63 -32.79 90.39 100.47
CA ARG A 63 -33.00 89.18 101.29
C ARG A 63 -34.07 88.27 100.70
N ILE A 64 -35.16 88.83 100.18
CA ILE A 64 -36.20 88.06 99.48
C ILE A 64 -35.61 87.38 98.25
N ARG A 65 -34.86 88.10 97.40
CA ARG A 65 -34.18 87.51 96.22
C ARG A 65 -33.20 86.40 96.58
N GLN A 66 -32.43 86.57 97.65
CA GLN A 66 -31.52 85.53 98.14
C GLN A 66 -32.28 84.28 98.58
N LEU A 67 -33.39 84.46 99.32
CA LEU A 67 -34.25 83.35 99.74
C LEU A 67 -34.92 82.68 98.54
N GLU A 68 -35.38 83.43 97.54
CA GLU A 68 -35.94 82.89 96.28
C GLU A 68 -34.93 81.99 95.55
N VAL A 69 -33.67 82.43 95.40
CA VAL A 69 -32.61 81.60 94.78
C VAL A 69 -32.30 80.35 95.61
N MET A 70 -32.32 80.46 96.95
CA MET A 70 -32.13 79.29 97.82
C MET A 70 -33.29 78.30 97.70
N LEU A 71 -34.53 78.79 97.67
CA LEU A 71 -35.73 77.97 97.49
C LEU A 71 -35.74 77.28 96.12
N GLU A 72 -35.39 77.98 95.03
CA GLU A 72 -35.25 77.36 93.70
C GLU A 72 -34.14 76.28 93.68
N ALA A 73 -33.04 76.49 94.40
CA ALA A 73 -31.98 75.50 94.50
C ALA A 73 -32.43 74.27 95.31
N GLU A 74 -33.19 74.47 96.39
CA GLU A 74 -33.78 73.40 97.20
C GLU A 74 -34.84 72.62 96.40
N GLU A 75 -35.73 73.29 95.68
CA GLU A 75 -36.69 72.68 94.75
C GLU A 75 -35.99 71.84 93.66
N ARG A 76 -34.88 72.34 93.08
CA ARG A 76 -34.09 71.56 92.11
C ARG A 76 -33.45 70.33 92.74
N VAL A 77 -33.00 70.42 93.99
CA VAL A 77 -32.44 69.27 94.72
C VAL A 77 -33.52 68.25 95.03
N ASP A 78 -34.70 68.68 95.45
CA ASP A 78 -35.82 67.81 95.75
C ASP A 78 -36.41 67.18 94.48
N GLN A 79 -36.49 67.91 93.37
CA GLN A 79 -36.82 67.35 92.06
C GLN A 79 -35.79 66.29 91.63
N LYS A 80 -34.49 66.51 91.88
CA LYS A 80 -33.45 65.50 91.60
C LYS A 80 -33.57 64.28 92.51
N ARG A 81 -33.89 64.46 93.80
CA ARG A 81 -34.14 63.36 94.74
C ARG A 81 -35.35 62.54 94.32
N LEU A 82 -36.46 63.20 94.02
CA LEU A 82 -37.68 62.57 93.51
C LEU A 82 -37.41 61.82 92.19
N SER A 83 -36.67 62.43 91.26
CA SER A 83 -36.29 61.78 90.00
C SER A 83 -35.38 60.58 90.20
N ARG A 84 -34.55 60.55 91.26
CA ARG A 84 -33.73 59.36 91.61
C ARG A 84 -34.61 58.26 92.18
N LEU A 85 -35.46 58.58 93.15
CA LEU A 85 -36.40 57.63 93.73
C LEU A 85 -37.30 57.00 92.68
N LEU A 86 -37.87 57.80 91.76
CA LEU A 86 -38.69 57.28 90.66
C LEU A 86 -37.88 56.37 89.73
N LYS A 87 -36.61 56.70 89.45
CA LYS A 87 -35.74 55.83 88.64
C LYS A 87 -35.38 54.53 89.35
N ASP A 88 -35.16 54.58 90.65
CA ASP A 88 -34.85 53.41 91.47
C ASP A 88 -36.09 52.48 91.55
N GLU A 89 -37.28 53.04 91.77
CA GLU A 89 -38.55 52.30 91.72
C GLU A 89 -38.83 51.71 90.33
N GLU A 90 -38.59 52.47 89.25
CA GLU A 90 -38.71 51.97 87.89
C GLU A 90 -37.72 50.84 87.61
N TYR A 91 -36.49 50.94 88.11
CA TYR A 91 -35.47 49.92 87.98
C TYR A 91 -35.84 48.64 88.74
N GLU A 92 -36.32 48.77 89.99
CA GLU A 92 -36.81 47.64 90.78
C GLU A 92 -37.97 46.94 90.09
N ARG A 93 -38.95 47.67 89.56
CA ARG A 93 -40.06 47.09 88.79
C ARG A 93 -39.57 46.37 87.53
N GLN A 94 -38.64 46.95 86.79
CA GLN A 94 -38.05 46.30 85.61
C GLN A 94 -37.31 45.01 85.98
N MET A 95 -36.62 45.01 87.12
CA MET A 95 -35.91 43.84 87.63
C MET A 95 -36.90 42.74 88.08
N GLU A 96 -37.94 43.09 88.83
CA GLU A 96 -38.99 42.16 89.24
C GLU A 96 -39.73 41.56 88.03
N GLU A 97 -40.11 42.39 87.06
CA GLU A 97 -40.70 41.91 85.81
C GLU A 97 -39.75 40.99 85.04
N ALA A 98 -38.45 41.29 85.01
CA ALA A 98 -37.46 40.44 84.37
C ALA A 98 -37.31 39.09 85.07
N ILE A 99 -37.36 39.05 86.40
CA ILE A 99 -37.33 37.81 87.19
C ILE A 99 -38.59 37.00 86.94
N GLN A 100 -39.78 37.61 87.00
CA GLN A 100 -41.06 36.93 86.74
C GLN A 100 -41.10 36.36 85.31
N LYS A 101 -40.72 37.16 84.30
CA LYS A 101 -40.60 36.70 82.91
C LYS A 101 -39.58 35.57 82.79
N ALA A 102 -38.46 35.61 83.52
CA ALA A 102 -37.47 34.54 83.51
C ALA A 102 -38.00 33.24 84.13
N GLU A 103 -38.77 33.31 85.22
CA GLU A 103 -39.43 32.16 85.83
C GLU A 103 -40.53 31.56 84.95
N GLU A 104 -41.37 32.40 84.34
CA GLU A 104 -42.37 31.97 83.38
C GLU A 104 -41.72 31.31 82.16
N ASN A 105 -40.63 31.90 81.64
CA ASN A 105 -39.86 31.31 80.55
C ASN A 105 -39.22 29.97 80.93
N LYS A 106 -38.77 29.80 82.19
CA LYS A 106 -38.26 28.51 82.67
C LYS A 106 -39.38 27.46 82.70
N LYS A 107 -40.54 27.77 83.27
CA LYS A 107 -41.70 26.87 83.31
C LYS A 107 -42.20 26.50 81.91
N LEU A 108 -42.24 27.46 80.99
CA LEU A 108 -42.60 27.22 79.59
C LEU A 108 -41.60 26.28 78.90
N LYS A 109 -40.31 26.46 79.14
CA LYS A 109 -39.26 25.56 78.62
C LYS A 109 -39.36 24.16 79.20
N GLU A 110 -39.62 24.01 80.49
CA GLU A 110 -39.82 22.71 81.13
C GLU A 110 -41.02 21.98 80.52
N LEU A 111 -42.16 22.68 80.35
CA LEU A 111 -43.33 22.11 79.70
C LEU A 111 -43.08 21.72 78.23
N GLN A 112 -42.31 22.54 77.50
CA GLN A 112 -41.88 22.22 76.13
C GLN A 112 -41.01 20.96 76.09
N LEU A 113 -40.03 20.85 77.00
CA LEU A 113 -39.18 19.66 77.10
C LEU A 113 -39.99 18.41 77.44
N GLU A 114 -40.95 18.48 78.36
CA GLU A 114 -41.82 17.34 78.66
C GLU A 114 -42.68 16.90 77.46
N GLN A 115 -43.18 17.86 76.67
CA GLN A 115 -43.91 17.56 75.44
C GLN A 115 -43.00 16.94 74.38
N GLU A 116 -41.78 17.46 74.22
CA GLU A 116 -40.76 16.92 73.34
C GLU A 116 -40.34 15.51 73.74
N GLU A 117 -40.18 15.21 75.03
CA GLU A 117 -39.86 13.86 75.53
C GLU A 117 -40.99 12.87 75.29
N ARG A 118 -42.25 13.27 75.51
CA ARG A 118 -43.42 12.44 75.17
C ARG A 118 -43.50 12.17 73.67
N LEU A 119 -43.26 13.19 72.85
CA LEU A 119 -43.19 13.02 71.40
C LEU A 119 -42.03 12.11 71.00
N ALA A 120 -40.85 12.26 71.60
CA ALA A 120 -39.67 11.46 71.31
C ALA A 120 -39.87 9.98 71.68
N THR A 121 -40.53 9.70 72.81
CA THR A 121 -40.83 8.34 73.26
C THR A 121 -41.88 7.66 72.37
N GLU A 122 -42.95 8.36 71.98
CA GLU A 122 -43.93 7.84 71.02
C GLU A 122 -43.33 7.63 69.63
N LEU A 123 -42.48 8.56 69.17
CA LEU A 123 -41.72 8.39 67.92
C LEU A 123 -40.78 7.19 67.99
N ALA A 124 -40.08 6.99 69.11
CA ALA A 124 -39.20 5.83 69.31
C ALA A 124 -39.99 4.51 69.30
N ARG A 125 -41.18 4.48 69.91
CA ARG A 125 -42.07 3.32 69.89
C ARG A 125 -42.56 3.01 68.48
N LEU A 126 -43.05 4.01 67.75
CA LEU A 126 -43.48 3.86 66.36
C LEU A 126 -42.32 3.38 65.46
N ASN A 127 -41.11 3.90 65.67
CA ASN A 127 -39.92 3.46 64.94
C ASN A 127 -39.55 2.01 65.28
N TYR A 128 -39.67 1.60 66.54
CA TYR A 128 -39.43 0.22 66.95
C TYR A 128 -40.45 -0.76 66.35
N GLU A 129 -41.74 -0.41 66.36
CA GLU A 129 -42.79 -1.22 65.72
C GLU A 129 -42.57 -1.35 64.21
N LYS A 130 -42.23 -0.24 63.52
CA LYS A 130 -41.83 -0.28 62.10
C LYS A 130 -40.61 -1.17 61.86
N LEU A 131 -39.57 -1.05 62.68
CA LEU A 131 -38.34 -1.84 62.51
C LEU A 131 -38.58 -3.33 62.79
N LYS A 132 -39.43 -3.66 63.75
CA LYS A 132 -39.86 -5.05 64.03
C LYS A 132 -40.60 -5.62 62.82
N ASP A 133 -41.54 -4.88 62.25
CA ASP A 133 -42.30 -5.30 61.07
C ASP A 133 -41.41 -5.43 59.83
N GLU A 134 -40.47 -4.50 59.62
CA GLU A 134 -39.48 -4.57 58.55
C GLU A 134 -38.56 -5.77 58.71
N LYS A 135 -38.09 -6.08 59.93
CA LYS A 135 -37.25 -7.25 60.21
C LYS A 135 -38.01 -8.56 60.01
N MET A 136 -39.27 -8.61 60.41
CA MET A 136 -40.15 -9.74 60.15
C MET A 136 -40.37 -9.93 58.63
N ARG A 137 -40.63 -8.86 57.88
CA ARG A 137 -40.77 -8.89 56.41
C ARG A 137 -39.46 -9.26 55.72
N GLN A 138 -38.30 -8.78 56.21
CA GLN A 138 -36.97 -9.18 55.73
C GLN A 138 -36.77 -10.69 55.86
N GLN A 139 -37.07 -11.26 57.03
CA GLN A 139 -37.00 -12.71 57.23
C GLN A 139 -37.94 -13.46 56.28
N ILE A 140 -39.12 -12.93 55.96
CA ILE A 140 -40.05 -13.54 55.00
C ILE A 140 -39.55 -13.43 53.56
N ARG A 141 -38.96 -12.29 53.15
CA ARG A 141 -38.30 -12.14 51.82
C ARG A 141 -37.13 -13.10 51.65
N GLU A 142 -36.32 -13.22 52.69
CA GLU A 142 -35.16 -14.10 52.67
C GLU A 142 -35.56 -15.58 52.67
N ASN A 143 -36.61 -15.97 53.41
CA ASN A 143 -37.00 -17.37 53.55
C ASN A 143 -38.04 -17.87 52.52
N SER A 144 -38.81 -16.99 51.88
CA SER A 144 -39.81 -17.40 50.89
C SER A 144 -39.18 -17.63 49.51
N LEU A 145 -39.45 -18.82 48.95
CA LEU A 145 -38.97 -19.19 47.62
C LEU A 145 -39.64 -18.35 46.53
N GLU A 146 -40.94 -18.08 46.65
CA GLU A 146 -41.72 -17.31 45.67
C GLU A 146 -41.20 -15.87 45.48
N LEU A 147 -40.87 -15.15 46.57
CA LEU A 147 -40.29 -13.81 46.48
C LEU A 147 -38.88 -13.83 45.92
N ARG A 148 -38.08 -14.84 46.29
CA ARG A 148 -36.73 -15.02 45.75
C ARG A 148 -36.75 -15.33 44.25
N GLU A 149 -37.71 -16.12 43.79
CA GLU A 149 -37.92 -16.40 42.36
C GLU A 149 -38.42 -15.18 41.60
N LEU A 150 -39.38 -14.43 42.18
CA LEU A 150 -39.85 -13.16 41.62
C LEU A 150 -38.69 -12.18 41.50
N GLU A 151 -37.88 -12.02 42.54
CA GLU A 151 -36.70 -11.15 42.55
C GLU A 151 -35.66 -11.61 41.52
N LYS A 152 -35.40 -12.92 41.39
CA LYS A 152 -34.53 -13.47 40.32
C LYS A 152 -35.08 -13.14 38.93
N LYS A 153 -36.39 -13.29 38.71
CA LYS A 153 -37.03 -12.95 37.43
C LYS A 153 -36.96 -11.44 37.16
N LEU A 154 -37.19 -10.58 38.15
CA LEU A 154 -37.03 -9.13 38.03
C LEU A 154 -35.58 -8.73 37.76
N LYS A 155 -34.59 -9.34 38.43
CA LYS A 155 -33.16 -9.15 38.14
C LYS A 155 -32.83 -9.55 36.70
N SER A 156 -33.34 -10.69 36.23
CA SER A 156 -33.17 -11.12 34.84
C SER A 156 -33.79 -10.14 33.83
N ALA A 157 -34.92 -9.53 34.20
CA ALA A 157 -35.58 -8.49 33.41
C ALA A 157 -34.71 -7.24 33.27
N TYR A 158 -34.09 -6.79 34.37
CA TYR A 158 -33.13 -5.68 34.36
C TYR A 158 -31.92 -6.00 33.50
N MET A 159 -31.35 -7.20 33.63
CA MET A 159 -30.22 -7.66 32.79
C MET A 159 -30.60 -7.71 31.30
N ASN A 160 -31.84 -8.11 30.98
CA ASN A 160 -32.34 -8.13 29.61
C ASN A 160 -32.57 -6.72 29.06
N LYS A 161 -33.08 -5.79 29.88
CA LYS A 161 -33.22 -4.37 29.53
C LYS A 161 -31.86 -3.74 29.25
N GLU A 162 -30.87 -4.00 30.10
CA GLU A 162 -29.49 -3.54 29.88
C GLU A 162 -28.87 -4.17 28.64
N ARG A 163 -29.06 -5.47 28.41
CA ARG A 163 -28.59 -6.15 27.19
C ARG A 163 -29.21 -5.55 25.94
N ALA A 164 -30.51 -5.22 25.96
CA ALA A 164 -31.17 -4.57 24.84
C ALA A 164 -30.61 -3.16 24.58
N ALA A 165 -30.34 -2.39 25.64
CA ALA A 165 -29.67 -1.10 25.54
C ALA A 165 -28.26 -1.24 24.93
N GLN A 166 -27.48 -2.23 25.36
CA GLN A 166 -26.15 -2.51 24.80
C GLN A 166 -26.20 -2.94 23.33
N ILE A 167 -27.20 -3.74 22.93
CA ILE A 167 -27.38 -4.12 21.52
C ILE A 167 -27.69 -2.88 20.68
N ALA A 168 -28.62 -2.03 21.13
CA ALA A 168 -28.95 -0.78 20.45
C ALA A 168 -27.73 0.17 20.36
N GLU A 169 -26.94 0.28 21.43
CA GLU A 169 -25.70 1.06 21.43
C GLU A 169 -24.68 0.49 20.42
N LYS A 170 -24.48 -0.83 20.43
CA LYS A 170 -23.57 -1.50 19.49
C LYS A 170 -24.03 -1.34 18.04
N GLU A 171 -25.32 -1.39 17.78
CA GLU A 171 -25.90 -1.12 16.46
C GLU A 171 -25.66 0.33 16.04
N ALA A 172 -25.89 1.30 16.92
CA ALA A 172 -25.59 2.71 16.66
C ALA A 172 -24.09 2.91 16.31
N ILE A 173 -23.19 2.30 17.09
CA ILE A 173 -21.74 2.33 16.81
C ILE A 173 -21.41 1.70 15.45
N ARG A 174 -22.05 0.58 15.09
CA ARG A 174 -21.86 -0.05 13.77
C ARG A 174 -22.32 0.87 12.65
N TYR A 175 -23.48 1.51 12.77
CA TYR A 175 -23.97 2.46 11.77
C TYR A 175 -23.02 3.65 11.61
N GLU A 176 -22.52 4.22 12.71
CA GLU A 176 -21.52 5.28 12.64
C GLU A 176 -20.23 4.81 11.96
N LYS A 177 -19.77 3.59 12.26
CA LYS A 177 -18.59 3.02 11.60
C LYS A 177 -18.82 2.85 10.11
N MET A 178 -19.95 2.29 9.69
CA MET A 178 -20.28 2.16 8.27
C MET A 178 -20.32 3.53 7.57
N LYS A 179 -20.84 4.56 8.23
CA LYS A 179 -20.83 5.93 7.71
C LYS A 179 -19.39 6.45 7.54
N ARG A 180 -18.53 6.31 8.55
CA ARG A 180 -17.11 6.70 8.47
C ARG A 180 -16.37 5.93 7.38
N ASP A 181 -16.56 4.62 7.29
CA ASP A 181 -15.92 3.78 6.28
C ASP A 181 -16.39 4.15 4.86
N ALA A 182 -17.66 4.53 4.69
CA ALA A 182 -18.19 5.05 3.43
C ALA A 182 -17.58 6.42 3.06
N GLU A 183 -17.45 7.34 4.04
CA GLU A 183 -16.78 8.63 3.84
C GLU A 183 -15.30 8.44 3.47
N ILE A 184 -14.59 7.53 4.12
CA ILE A 184 -13.21 7.16 3.77
C ILE A 184 -13.15 6.60 2.36
N SER A 185 -14.06 5.68 2.01
CA SER A 185 -14.12 5.09 0.68
C SER A 185 -14.38 6.13 -0.41
N GLN A 186 -15.21 7.13 -0.14
CA GLN A 186 -15.43 8.26 -1.05
C GLN A 186 -14.15 9.07 -1.24
N LYS A 187 -13.46 9.47 -0.16
CA LYS A 187 -12.19 10.20 -0.25
C LYS A 187 -11.10 9.42 -0.99
N MET A 188 -11.01 8.11 -0.76
CA MET A 188 -10.08 7.24 -1.47
C MET A 188 -10.39 7.18 -2.97
N LYS A 189 -11.67 7.15 -3.35
CA LYS A 189 -12.08 7.22 -4.77
C LYS A 189 -11.75 8.57 -5.39
N GLU A 190 -12.03 9.68 -4.70
CA GLU A 190 -11.69 11.02 -5.16
C GLU A 190 -10.18 11.18 -5.40
N GLU A 191 -9.34 10.65 -4.50
CA GLU A 191 -7.88 10.64 -4.68
C GLU A 191 -7.45 9.72 -5.84
N GLN A 192 -8.05 8.53 -5.99
CA GLN A 192 -7.80 7.68 -7.14
C GLN A 192 -8.17 8.37 -8.46
N GLU A 193 -9.30 9.07 -8.52
CA GLU A 193 -9.71 9.84 -9.68
C GLU A 193 -8.72 10.98 -9.99
N ARG A 194 -8.21 11.68 -8.97
CA ARG A 194 -7.16 12.70 -9.15
C ARG A 194 -5.89 12.09 -9.76
N VAL A 195 -5.44 10.95 -9.25
CA VAL A 195 -4.28 10.24 -9.79
C VAL A 195 -4.52 9.80 -11.23
N ILE A 196 -5.68 9.23 -11.54
CA ILE A 196 -6.04 8.82 -12.92
C ILE A 196 -6.06 10.04 -13.86
N MET A 197 -6.61 11.17 -13.42
CA MET A 197 -6.62 12.41 -14.21
C MET A 197 -5.21 12.95 -14.45
N GLU A 198 -4.33 12.88 -13.45
CA GLU A 198 -2.93 13.27 -13.59
C GLU A 198 -2.17 12.34 -14.54
N GLU A 199 -2.34 11.02 -14.40
CA GLU A 199 -1.78 10.00 -15.29
C GLU A 199 -2.25 10.19 -16.73
N SER A 200 -3.56 10.39 -16.93
CA SER A 200 -4.16 10.67 -18.25
C SER A 200 -3.58 11.95 -18.87
N SER A 201 -3.39 13.01 -18.07
CA SER A 201 -2.77 14.25 -18.53
C SER A 201 -1.30 14.06 -18.91
N ALA A 202 -0.55 13.26 -18.15
CA ALA A 202 0.84 12.92 -18.43
C ALA A 202 0.96 12.03 -19.67
N GLU A 203 0.04 11.08 -19.85
CA GLU A 203 -0.06 10.24 -21.03
C GLU A 203 -0.39 11.07 -22.28
N LEU A 204 -1.30 12.04 -22.17
CA LEU A 204 -1.59 12.98 -23.25
C LEU A 204 -0.35 13.81 -23.64
N ARG A 205 0.48 14.23 -22.67
CA ARG A 205 1.76 14.91 -22.94
C ARG A 205 2.73 14.00 -23.69
N ARG A 206 2.93 12.77 -23.21
CA ARG A 206 3.77 11.76 -23.89
C ARG A 206 3.26 11.47 -25.31
N ASN A 207 1.95 11.39 -25.49
CA ASN A 207 1.36 11.17 -26.81
C ASN A 207 1.57 12.37 -27.73
N LYS A 208 1.44 13.61 -27.23
CA LYS A 208 1.79 14.81 -27.98
C LYS A 208 3.26 14.81 -28.39
N GLU A 209 4.17 14.47 -27.48
CA GLU A 209 5.60 14.36 -27.77
C GLU A 209 5.89 13.29 -28.84
N LYS A 210 5.24 12.11 -28.75
CA LYS A 210 5.33 11.05 -29.77
C LYS A 210 4.84 11.54 -31.15
N ILE A 211 3.73 12.27 -31.19
CA ILE A 211 3.20 12.83 -32.45
C ILE A 211 4.19 13.84 -33.03
N LEU A 212 4.74 14.74 -32.22
CA LEU A 212 5.75 15.71 -32.67
C LEU A 212 7.00 15.00 -33.20
N TYR A 213 7.46 13.96 -32.49
CA TYR A 213 8.59 13.14 -32.92
C TYR A 213 8.30 12.40 -34.24
N GLN A 214 7.10 11.86 -34.40
CA GLN A 214 6.66 11.24 -35.66
C GLN A 214 6.65 12.26 -36.81
N GLN A 215 6.11 13.46 -36.59
CA GLN A 215 6.12 14.53 -37.58
C GLN A 215 7.55 14.96 -37.96
N GLU A 216 8.48 14.96 -37.01
CA GLU A 216 9.89 15.27 -37.28
C GLU A 216 10.58 14.16 -38.08
N LEU A 217 10.28 12.89 -37.79
CA LEU A 217 10.74 11.76 -38.60
C LEU A 217 10.16 11.79 -40.02
N GLU A 218 8.87 12.11 -40.16
CA GLU A 218 8.22 12.28 -41.47
C GLU A 218 8.91 13.38 -42.27
N LYS A 219 9.22 14.53 -41.66
CA LYS A 219 10.02 15.59 -42.31
C LYS A 219 11.41 15.12 -42.72
N GLN A 220 12.10 14.34 -41.88
CA GLN A 220 13.41 13.78 -42.24
C GLN A 220 13.30 12.81 -43.43
N LEU A 221 12.24 12.02 -43.51
CA LEU A 221 11.97 11.15 -44.66
C LEU A 221 11.66 11.97 -45.91
N GLU A 222 10.80 12.99 -45.82
CA GLU A 222 10.53 13.92 -46.92
C GLU A 222 11.81 14.61 -47.41
N GLU A 223 12.69 15.04 -46.50
CA GLU A 223 13.99 15.61 -46.86
C GLU A 223 14.91 14.61 -47.55
N GLN A 224 14.93 13.34 -47.12
CA GLN A 224 15.68 12.29 -47.80
C GLN A 224 15.10 11.99 -49.18
N GLU A 225 13.78 11.98 -49.34
CA GLU A 225 13.13 11.81 -50.63
C GLU A 225 13.42 12.97 -51.57
N LYS A 226 13.37 14.21 -51.09
CA LYS A 226 13.78 15.40 -51.86
C LYS A 226 15.23 15.31 -52.29
N LYS A 227 16.15 14.95 -51.39
CA LYS A 227 17.58 14.74 -51.75
C LYS A 227 17.74 13.65 -52.81
N LYS A 228 16.95 12.59 -52.77
CA LYS A 228 16.95 11.55 -53.82
C LYS A 228 16.41 12.09 -55.14
N GLN A 229 15.36 12.92 -55.12
CA GLN A 229 14.82 13.58 -56.31
C GLN A 229 15.85 14.54 -56.91
N ASP A 230 16.46 15.41 -56.09
CA ASP A 230 17.50 16.34 -56.51
C ASP A 230 18.70 15.60 -57.12
N ALA A 231 19.18 14.54 -56.45
CA ALA A 231 20.27 13.71 -56.97
C ALA A 231 19.89 12.98 -58.27
N TYR A 232 18.64 12.58 -58.42
CA TYR A 232 18.14 11.98 -59.66
C TYR A 232 18.06 13.02 -60.80
N GLU A 233 17.63 14.25 -60.50
CA GLU A 233 17.65 15.35 -61.46
C GLU A 233 19.08 15.72 -61.88
N GLU A 234 20.03 15.76 -60.94
CA GLU A 234 21.45 15.94 -61.22
C GLU A 234 21.99 14.81 -62.08
N PHE A 235 21.69 13.56 -61.74
CA PHE A 235 22.06 12.40 -62.55
C PHE A 235 21.50 12.47 -63.97
N LEU A 236 20.26 12.92 -64.15
CA LEU A 236 19.68 13.12 -65.49
C LEU A 236 20.41 14.22 -66.26
N LYS A 237 20.77 15.33 -65.61
CA LYS A 237 21.58 16.39 -66.23
C LYS A 237 22.96 15.87 -66.62
N GLU A 238 23.64 15.14 -65.74
CA GLU A 238 24.93 14.51 -66.03
C GLU A 238 24.82 13.49 -67.16
N LYS A 239 23.78 12.65 -67.17
CA LYS A 239 23.53 11.69 -68.24
C LYS A 239 23.37 12.40 -69.59
N LEU A 240 22.58 13.46 -69.65
CA LEU A 240 22.43 14.26 -70.87
C LEU A 240 23.77 14.86 -71.32
N MET A 241 24.58 15.37 -70.38
CA MET A 241 25.92 15.89 -70.69
C MET A 241 26.87 14.79 -71.17
N ILE A 242 26.83 13.60 -70.56
CA ILE A 242 27.61 12.43 -70.97
C ILE A 242 27.17 11.97 -72.36
N ASP A 243 25.87 11.90 -72.63
CA ASP A 243 25.33 11.54 -73.94
C ASP A 243 25.79 12.55 -75.02
N GLU A 244 25.87 13.85 -74.70
CA GLU A 244 26.46 14.86 -75.58
C GLU A 244 27.97 14.67 -75.80
N ILE A 245 28.74 14.33 -74.77
CA ILE A 245 30.17 14.03 -74.89
C ILE A 245 30.38 12.77 -75.74
N VAL A 246 29.63 11.70 -75.49
CA VAL A 246 29.69 10.46 -76.26
C VAL A 246 29.32 10.72 -77.71
N ARG A 247 28.31 11.55 -77.98
CA ARG A 247 27.96 11.97 -79.35
C ARG A 247 29.13 12.68 -80.03
N LYS A 248 29.79 13.62 -79.34
CA LYS A 248 30.99 14.30 -79.86
C LYS A 248 32.15 13.34 -80.11
N ILE A 249 32.40 12.37 -79.23
CA ILE A 249 33.43 11.34 -79.44
C ILE A 249 33.10 10.51 -80.69
N TYR A 250 31.85 10.08 -80.86
CA TYR A 250 31.47 9.35 -82.08
C TYR A 250 31.62 10.20 -83.35
N GLU A 251 31.27 11.49 -83.29
CA GLU A 251 31.47 12.43 -84.40
C GLU A 251 32.98 12.58 -84.71
N GLU A 252 33.82 12.76 -83.68
CA GLU A 252 35.29 12.86 -83.79
C GLU A 252 35.93 11.56 -84.33
N ASP A 253 35.54 10.40 -83.80
CA ASP A 253 36.00 9.08 -84.24
C ASP A 253 35.60 8.81 -85.71
N GLN A 254 34.39 9.22 -86.11
CA GLN A 254 33.98 9.12 -87.52
C GLN A 254 34.85 10.00 -88.41
N MET A 255 35.13 11.24 -87.99
CA MET A 255 36.01 12.14 -88.73
C MET A 255 37.45 11.61 -88.78
N GLU A 256 37.99 11.06 -87.70
CA GLU A 256 39.32 10.44 -87.69
C GLU A 256 39.38 9.21 -88.60
N THR A 257 38.33 8.38 -88.58
CA THR A 257 38.23 7.21 -89.47
C THR A 257 38.21 7.62 -90.94
N GLN A 258 37.48 8.70 -91.28
CA GLN A 258 37.47 9.26 -92.63
C GLN A 258 38.85 9.78 -93.03
N LEU A 259 39.52 10.57 -92.18
CA LEU A 259 40.88 11.06 -92.43
C LEU A 259 41.89 9.91 -92.57
N ARG A 260 41.76 8.85 -91.78
CA ARG A 260 42.60 7.66 -91.86
C ARG A 260 42.37 6.90 -93.17
N LEU A 261 41.12 6.75 -93.60
CA LEU A 261 40.77 6.17 -94.90
C LEU A 261 41.33 7.00 -96.05
N GLU A 262 41.29 8.32 -95.97
CA GLU A 262 41.90 9.21 -96.97
C GLU A 262 43.42 9.06 -97.04
N LYS A 263 44.10 9.00 -95.88
CA LYS A 263 45.54 8.71 -95.82
C LYS A 263 45.87 7.34 -96.39
N MET A 264 45.07 6.30 -96.09
CA MET A 264 45.23 4.96 -96.65
C MET A 264 45.01 4.94 -98.16
N ARG A 265 44.00 5.65 -98.67
CA ARG A 265 43.76 5.78 -100.12
C ARG A 265 44.92 6.49 -100.81
N ALA A 266 45.49 7.53 -100.19
CA ALA A 266 46.65 8.23 -100.70
C ALA A 266 47.88 7.30 -100.75
N THR A 267 48.20 6.58 -99.67
CA THR A 267 49.33 5.63 -99.66
C THR A 267 49.13 4.46 -100.60
N GLN A 268 47.91 3.94 -100.73
CA GLN A 268 47.57 2.90 -101.72
C GLN A 268 47.81 3.37 -103.16
N LYS A 269 47.40 4.59 -103.52
CA LYS A 269 47.70 5.16 -104.85
C LYS A 269 49.20 5.23 -105.11
N TYR A 270 49.99 5.72 -104.15
CA TYR A 270 51.46 5.74 -104.26
C TYR A 270 52.06 4.34 -104.40
N ILE A 271 51.57 3.34 -103.65
CA ILE A 271 52.03 1.95 -103.75
C ILE A 271 51.67 1.35 -105.10
N GLU A 272 50.47 1.62 -105.63
CA GLU A 272 50.05 1.14 -106.95
C GLU A 272 50.88 1.74 -108.07
N GLU A 273 51.17 3.04 -108.01
CA GLU A 273 52.08 3.73 -108.93
C GLU A 273 53.48 3.11 -108.88
N PHE A 274 54.05 2.92 -107.68
CA PHE A 274 55.35 2.27 -107.52
C PHE A 274 55.37 0.81 -108.01
N LYS A 275 54.29 0.05 -107.79
CA LYS A 275 54.16 -1.33 -108.29
C LYS A 275 54.10 -1.37 -109.82
N LYS A 276 53.41 -0.41 -110.47
CA LYS A 276 53.39 -0.27 -111.93
C LYS A 276 54.79 0.01 -112.47
N GLU A 277 55.53 0.92 -111.84
CA GLU A 277 56.92 1.23 -112.21
C GLU A 277 57.85 0.01 -112.03
N GLN A 278 57.74 -0.71 -110.91
CA GLN A 278 58.49 -1.96 -110.71
C GLN A 278 58.13 -3.06 -111.72
N ALA A 279 56.86 -3.17 -112.12
CA ALA A 279 56.43 -4.16 -113.10
C ALA A 279 57.01 -3.86 -114.49
N ILE A 280 57.06 -2.57 -114.87
CA ILE A 280 57.73 -2.11 -116.09
C ILE A 280 59.23 -2.43 -116.03
N TRP A 281 59.88 -2.18 -114.89
CA TRP A 281 61.30 -2.51 -114.70
C TRP A 281 61.57 -4.02 -114.78
N ARG A 282 60.75 -4.84 -114.09
CA ARG A 282 60.87 -6.31 -114.12
C ARG A 282 60.65 -6.88 -115.51
N ARG A 283 59.70 -6.32 -116.28
CA ARG A 283 59.46 -6.73 -117.67
C ARG A 283 60.68 -6.45 -118.54
N LYS A 284 61.25 -5.24 -118.46
CA LYS A 284 62.49 -4.91 -119.18
C LYS A 284 63.65 -5.84 -118.80
N LYS A 285 63.83 -6.16 -117.52
CA LYS A 285 64.88 -7.11 -117.11
C LYS A 285 64.65 -8.54 -117.57
N ARG A 286 63.40 -9.00 -117.62
CA ARG A 286 63.07 -10.33 -118.14
C ARG A 286 63.37 -10.43 -119.64
N GLU A 287 63.01 -9.41 -120.41
CA GLU A 287 63.30 -9.36 -121.85
C GLU A 287 64.83 -9.41 -122.12
N GLU A 288 65.64 -8.76 -121.29
CA GLU A 288 67.12 -8.85 -121.37
C GLU A 288 67.64 -10.26 -121.02
N MET A 289 67.14 -10.87 -119.93
CA MET A 289 67.53 -12.24 -119.53
C MET A 289 67.11 -13.30 -120.56
N GLU A 290 65.93 -13.18 -121.16
CA GLU A 290 65.48 -14.09 -122.22
C GLU A 290 66.37 -14.01 -123.46
N ALA A 291 66.88 -12.83 -123.80
CA ALA A 291 67.83 -12.66 -124.90
C ALA A 291 69.18 -13.32 -124.61
N GLU A 292 69.66 -13.31 -123.35
CA GLU A 292 70.88 -14.02 -122.94
C GLU A 292 70.68 -15.54 -122.89
N ASN A 293 69.54 -16.01 -122.35
CA ASN A 293 69.22 -17.43 -122.26
C ASN A 293 69.07 -18.11 -123.63
N ARG A 294 68.56 -17.39 -124.66
CA ARG A 294 68.51 -17.92 -126.03
C ARG A 294 69.90 -18.28 -126.55
N LYS A 295 70.92 -17.46 -126.26
CA LYS A 295 72.31 -17.72 -126.67
C LYS A 295 72.93 -18.91 -125.94
N ILE A 296 72.53 -19.16 -124.69
CA ILE A 296 73.00 -20.31 -123.91
C ILE A 296 72.40 -21.62 -124.43
N MET A 297 71.11 -21.61 -124.78
CA MET A 297 70.43 -22.80 -125.34
C MET A 297 71.02 -23.23 -126.69
N GLU A 298 71.37 -22.28 -127.55
CA GLU A 298 72.05 -22.55 -128.82
C GLU A 298 73.42 -23.23 -128.59
N PHE A 299 74.16 -22.83 -127.56
CA PHE A 299 75.43 -23.44 -127.19
C PHE A 299 75.29 -24.86 -126.61
N ALA A 300 74.25 -25.10 -125.80
CA ALA A 300 73.98 -26.41 -125.19
C ALA A 300 73.63 -27.49 -126.23
N ASN A 301 72.80 -27.15 -127.22
CA ASN A 301 72.40 -28.08 -128.30
C ASN A 301 73.60 -28.53 -129.15
N MET A 302 74.61 -27.66 -129.35
CA MET A 302 75.84 -27.99 -130.08
C MET A 302 76.81 -28.91 -129.31
N GLN A 303 76.63 -29.11 -128.00
CA GLN A 303 77.39 -30.09 -127.21
C GLN A 303 76.72 -31.46 -127.20
N GLN A 304 75.40 -31.52 -127.07
CA GLN A 304 74.65 -32.78 -127.04
C GLN A 304 74.81 -33.59 -128.34
N GLN A 305 74.79 -32.94 -129.51
CA GLN A 305 75.02 -33.62 -130.80
C GLN A 305 76.40 -34.28 -130.91
N ARG A 306 77.43 -33.79 -130.21
CA ARG A 306 78.77 -34.38 -130.21
C ARG A 306 78.91 -35.59 -129.28
N GLU A 307 78.05 -35.72 -128.28
CA GLU A 307 78.04 -36.87 -127.37
C GLU A 307 77.25 -38.05 -127.98
N GLU A 308 76.14 -37.78 -128.66
CA GLU A 308 75.32 -38.81 -129.31
C GLU A 308 76.10 -39.59 -130.39
N ASP A 309 76.94 -38.92 -131.19
CA ASP A 309 77.79 -39.55 -132.20
C ASP A 309 78.88 -40.47 -131.61
N ARG A 310 79.29 -40.26 -130.35
CA ARG A 310 80.26 -41.14 -129.66
C ARG A 310 79.58 -42.41 -129.14
N MET A 311 78.36 -42.30 -128.62
CA MET A 311 77.62 -43.43 -128.07
C MET A 311 77.18 -44.44 -129.14
N ALA A 312 76.84 -43.98 -130.36
CA ALA A 312 76.46 -44.86 -131.46
C ALA A 312 77.59 -45.80 -131.94
N LYS A 313 78.86 -45.38 -131.84
CA LYS A 313 80.02 -46.20 -132.25
C LYS A 313 80.38 -47.29 -131.23
N ALA A 314 80.03 -47.12 -129.97
CA ALA A 314 80.31 -48.10 -128.91
C ALA A 314 79.38 -49.32 -129.01
N GLN A 315 78.09 -49.10 -129.26
CA GLN A 315 77.08 -50.18 -129.31
C GLN A 315 77.32 -51.19 -130.45
N ALA A 316 77.78 -50.74 -131.62
CA ALA A 316 78.07 -51.62 -132.76
C ALA A 316 79.24 -52.62 -132.53
N SER A 317 80.11 -52.37 -131.54
CA SER A 317 81.18 -53.31 -131.16
C SER A 317 80.74 -54.39 -130.17
N GLU A 318 79.70 -54.14 -129.36
CA GLU A 318 79.19 -55.12 -128.38
C GLU A 318 78.35 -56.23 -129.03
N GLU A 319 77.52 -55.88 -130.02
CA GLU A 319 76.68 -56.86 -130.75
C GLU A 319 77.50 -57.93 -131.48
N ARG A 320 78.75 -57.64 -131.87
CA ARG A 320 79.66 -58.60 -132.51
C ARG A 320 80.19 -59.65 -131.53
N LYS A 321 80.33 -59.30 -130.24
CA LYS A 321 80.83 -60.23 -129.20
C LYS A 321 79.76 -61.22 -128.75
N GLN A 322 78.50 -60.81 -128.69
CA GLN A 322 77.38 -61.67 -128.26
C GLN A 322 77.13 -62.85 -129.23
N LYS A 323 77.35 -62.66 -130.55
CA LYS A 323 77.20 -63.74 -131.53
C LYS A 323 78.20 -64.89 -131.36
N LEU A 324 79.39 -64.62 -130.82
CA LEU A 324 80.42 -65.64 -130.58
C LEU A 324 80.11 -66.50 -129.33
N GLN A 325 79.48 -65.90 -128.30
CA GLN A 325 79.10 -66.61 -127.07
C GLN A 325 77.97 -67.63 -127.30
N ASN A 326 76.98 -67.32 -128.14
CA ASN A 326 75.85 -68.24 -128.40
C ASN A 326 76.26 -69.56 -129.08
N MET A 327 77.34 -69.56 -129.87
CA MET A 327 77.86 -70.78 -130.50
C MET A 327 78.49 -71.77 -129.50
N ILE A 328 79.04 -71.27 -128.38
CA ILE A 328 79.68 -72.12 -127.37
C ILE A 328 78.61 -72.84 -126.52
N ALA A 329 77.47 -72.18 -126.25
CA ALA A 329 76.38 -72.76 -125.46
C ALA A 329 75.74 -74.00 -126.12
N GLN A 330 75.54 -74.02 -127.43
CA GLN A 330 74.93 -75.15 -128.14
C GLN A 330 75.79 -76.42 -128.18
N ASN A 331 77.11 -76.29 -128.00
CA ASN A 331 77.99 -77.46 -127.93
C ASN A 331 78.01 -78.10 -126.53
N LEU A 332 77.69 -77.33 -125.48
CA LEU A 332 77.62 -77.82 -124.11
C LEU A 332 76.35 -78.66 -123.84
N GLU A 333 75.20 -78.30 -124.44
CA GLU A 333 73.94 -79.04 -124.27
C GLU A 333 74.00 -80.48 -124.81
N ARG A 334 74.76 -80.75 -125.89
CA ARG A 334 74.92 -82.11 -126.42
C ARG A 334 75.69 -83.03 -125.48
N GLU A 335 76.69 -82.51 -124.76
CA GLU A 335 77.45 -83.29 -123.77
C GLU A 335 76.64 -83.58 -122.48
N GLN A 336 75.55 -82.84 -122.21
CA GLN A 336 74.71 -83.07 -121.02
C GLN A 336 73.71 -84.22 -121.23
N GLN A 337 73.17 -84.41 -122.44
CA GLN A 337 72.24 -85.52 -122.73
C GLN A 337 72.88 -86.90 -122.53
N GLU A 338 74.15 -87.05 -122.90
CA GLU A 338 74.91 -88.30 -122.65
C GLU A 338 75.14 -88.59 -121.15
N ARG A 339 75.06 -87.55 -120.29
CA ARG A 339 75.17 -87.70 -118.83
C ARG A 339 73.84 -88.07 -118.17
N GLU A 340 72.71 -87.66 -118.75
CA GLU A 340 71.37 -87.98 -118.21
C GLU A 340 71.01 -89.47 -118.39
N ASP A 341 71.48 -90.12 -119.46
CA ASP A 341 71.30 -91.57 -119.66
C ASP A 341 72.04 -92.41 -118.59
N LEU A 342 73.16 -91.90 -118.06
CA LEU A 342 73.92 -92.50 -116.95
C LEU A 342 73.23 -92.31 -115.58
N GLU A 343 72.42 -91.26 -115.42
CA GLU A 343 71.74 -90.94 -114.16
C GLU A 343 70.45 -91.75 -113.93
N GLN A 344 69.83 -92.29 -114.99
CA GLN A 344 68.67 -93.19 -114.85
C GLN A 344 69.02 -94.52 -114.17
N VAL A 345 70.22 -95.08 -114.43
CA VAL A 345 70.75 -96.26 -113.73
C VAL A 345 70.99 -96.00 -112.23
N ARG A 346 71.17 -94.72 -111.86
CA ARG A 346 71.37 -94.27 -110.47
C ARG A 346 70.08 -94.22 -109.66
N GLN A 347 68.93 -94.10 -110.31
CA GLN A 347 67.62 -93.99 -109.65
C GLN A 347 67.08 -95.33 -109.17
N GLU A 348 67.52 -96.46 -109.74
CA GLU A 348 67.20 -97.81 -109.24
C GLU A 348 67.84 -98.09 -107.85
N LEU A 349 69.02 -97.52 -107.56
CA LEU A 349 69.74 -97.64 -106.28
C LEU A 349 69.12 -96.81 -105.13
N TYR A 350 68.45 -95.69 -105.45
CA TYR A 350 67.88 -94.77 -104.44
C TYR A 350 66.68 -95.36 -103.68
N LEU A 351 65.95 -96.30 -104.30
CA LEU A 351 64.82 -97.00 -103.65
C LEU A 351 65.29 -97.94 -102.52
N GLU A 352 66.55 -98.38 -102.54
CA GLU A 352 67.16 -99.25 -101.52
C GLU A 352 67.59 -98.46 -100.28
N GLU A 353 67.92 -97.17 -100.42
CA GLU A 353 68.40 -96.29 -99.36
C GLU A 353 67.27 -95.78 -98.44
N GLN A 354 66.03 -95.71 -98.92
CA GLN A 354 64.88 -95.34 -98.09
C GLN A 354 64.66 -96.28 -96.89
N ALA A 355 65.17 -97.51 -96.93
CA ALA A 355 65.14 -98.44 -95.80
C ALA A 355 66.10 -98.06 -94.64
N GLU A 356 67.15 -97.27 -94.89
CA GLU A 356 68.10 -96.85 -93.84
C GLU A 356 67.64 -95.63 -93.03
N ALA A 357 66.80 -94.77 -93.61
CA ALA A 357 66.39 -93.51 -93.01
C ALA A 357 65.60 -93.68 -91.68
N ASP A 358 64.89 -94.79 -91.50
CA ASP A 358 64.15 -95.07 -90.27
C ASP A 358 65.04 -95.21 -89.02
N ARG A 359 66.34 -95.53 -89.18
CA ARG A 359 67.28 -95.70 -88.05
C ARG A 359 67.74 -94.39 -87.38
N LYS A 360 67.68 -93.23 -88.05
CA LYS A 360 68.25 -91.97 -87.49
C LYS A 360 67.30 -91.15 -86.61
N ARG A 361 66.01 -91.52 -86.53
CA ARG A 361 65.04 -90.91 -85.60
C ARG A 361 65.48 -90.97 -84.13
N GLU A 362 66.41 -91.87 -83.78
CA GLU A 362 67.01 -92.02 -82.45
C GLU A 362 67.92 -90.85 -82.04
N MET A 363 68.49 -90.08 -82.99
CA MET A 363 69.44 -89.00 -82.67
C MET A 363 68.78 -87.71 -82.11
N ALA A 364 67.46 -87.56 -82.27
CA ALA A 364 66.72 -86.39 -81.81
C ALA A 364 66.57 -86.31 -80.27
N GLU A 365 66.91 -87.37 -79.53
CA GLU A 365 66.75 -87.40 -78.07
C GLU A 365 67.93 -86.80 -77.29
N MET A 366 69.10 -86.65 -77.93
CA MET A 366 70.32 -86.22 -77.25
C MET A 366 70.44 -84.71 -77.01
N GLU A 367 69.76 -83.84 -77.75
CA GLU A 367 69.96 -82.39 -77.61
C GLU A 367 69.06 -81.71 -76.56
N LYS A 368 67.98 -82.36 -76.13
CA LYS A 368 67.11 -81.88 -75.02
C LYS A 368 67.87 -81.69 -73.70
N ARG A 369 69.08 -82.25 -73.54
CA ARG A 369 69.96 -82.11 -72.37
C ARG A 369 70.70 -80.77 -72.28
N ILE A 370 70.83 -80.00 -73.38
CA ILE A 370 71.56 -78.71 -73.39
C ILE A 370 70.73 -77.57 -72.78
N ARG A 371 69.39 -77.64 -72.82
CA ARG A 371 68.47 -76.60 -72.31
C ARG A 371 68.41 -76.47 -70.79
N GLN A 372 68.74 -77.54 -70.04
CA GLN A 372 68.61 -77.58 -68.57
C GLN A 372 69.74 -76.83 -67.81
N ARG A 373 70.84 -76.45 -68.49
CA ARG A 373 71.95 -75.69 -67.88
C ARG A 373 71.66 -74.19 -67.69
N LEU A 374 70.67 -73.64 -68.39
CA LEU A 374 70.34 -72.20 -68.37
C LEU A 374 69.35 -71.82 -67.24
N GLU A 375 68.52 -72.75 -66.76
CA GLU A 375 67.51 -72.51 -65.70
C GLU A 375 68.11 -72.36 -64.28
N LEU A 376 69.24 -72.99 -63.99
CA LEU A 376 69.90 -72.97 -62.67
C LEU A 376 70.48 -71.59 -62.28
N ARG A 377 70.74 -70.70 -63.23
CA ARG A 377 71.28 -69.36 -62.97
C ARG A 377 70.21 -68.36 -62.51
N GLN A 378 68.94 -68.60 -62.86
CA GLN A 378 67.82 -67.70 -62.56
C GLN A 378 67.17 -67.95 -61.19
N THR A 379 67.42 -69.10 -60.55
CA THR A 379 66.81 -69.47 -59.26
C THR A 379 67.54 -68.91 -58.02
N TYR A 380 68.80 -68.49 -58.14
CA TYR A 380 69.59 -67.95 -57.02
C TYR A 380 69.23 -66.50 -56.66
N GLU A 381 68.82 -65.71 -57.64
CA GLU A 381 68.48 -64.28 -57.45
C GLU A 381 67.09 -64.08 -56.78
N ALA A 382 66.20 -65.07 -56.84
CA ALA A 382 64.85 -64.99 -56.24
C ALA A 382 64.79 -65.33 -54.74
N GLN A 383 65.77 -66.05 -54.17
CA GLN A 383 65.71 -66.53 -52.77
C GLN A 383 66.13 -65.48 -51.71
N LEU A 384 66.86 -64.42 -52.08
CA LEU A 384 67.31 -63.38 -51.14
C LEU A 384 66.21 -62.35 -50.79
N ALA A 385 65.20 -62.18 -51.63
CA ALA A 385 64.15 -61.17 -51.46
C ALA A 385 63.03 -61.57 -50.49
N PHE A 386 62.80 -62.88 -50.26
CA PHE A 386 61.65 -63.38 -49.48
C PHE A 386 61.90 -63.45 -47.96
N LYS A 387 63.17 -63.48 -47.50
CA LYS A 387 63.51 -63.77 -46.09
C LYS A 387 63.46 -62.57 -45.13
N LYS A 388 63.32 -61.34 -45.63
CA LYS A 388 63.42 -60.10 -44.84
C LYS A 388 62.09 -59.51 -44.35
N ILE A 389 60.94 -59.94 -44.88
CA ILE A 389 59.64 -59.26 -44.68
C ILE A 389 58.73 -59.99 -43.67
N VAL A 390 58.98 -61.26 -43.33
CA VAL A 390 58.00 -62.11 -42.60
C VAL A 390 58.12 -62.05 -41.05
N LEU A 391 59.26 -61.66 -40.47
CA LEU A 391 59.50 -61.85 -39.02
C LEU A 391 59.07 -60.70 -38.09
N GLN A 392 58.74 -59.52 -38.61
CA GLN A 392 58.49 -58.33 -37.77
C GLN A 392 57.01 -58.01 -37.53
N ALA A 393 56.07 -58.59 -38.28
CA ALA A 393 54.66 -58.19 -38.23
C ALA A 393 53.76 -59.04 -37.31
N LEU A 394 54.28 -60.07 -36.63
CA LEU A 394 53.43 -61.09 -35.99
C LEU A 394 53.42 -61.06 -34.44
N GLN A 395 54.26 -60.27 -33.79
CA GLN A 395 54.43 -60.33 -32.31
C GLN A 395 53.71 -59.22 -31.53
N GLU A 396 53.28 -58.13 -32.17
CA GLU A 396 52.82 -56.93 -31.44
C GLU A 396 51.29 -56.83 -31.27
N GLU A 397 50.50 -57.66 -31.97
CA GLU A 397 49.03 -57.53 -32.00
C GLU A 397 48.27 -58.42 -30.98
N GLU A 398 48.87 -59.44 -30.36
CA GLU A 398 48.12 -60.45 -29.58
C GLU A 398 47.95 -60.18 -28.06
N GLU A 399 48.77 -59.34 -27.39
CA GLU A 399 48.79 -59.29 -25.92
C GLU A 399 47.90 -58.22 -25.26
N THR A 400 47.55 -57.14 -25.95
CA THR A 400 46.94 -55.96 -25.32
C THR A 400 45.41 -56.03 -25.18
N PHE A 401 44.75 -56.99 -25.83
CA PHE A 401 43.29 -57.09 -25.90
C PHE A 401 42.64 -57.91 -24.77
N ARG A 402 43.38 -58.77 -24.04
CA ARG A 402 42.77 -59.74 -23.09
C ARG A 402 42.51 -59.26 -21.65
N GLN A 403 43.12 -58.18 -21.17
CA GLN A 403 43.12 -57.87 -19.73
C GLN A 403 42.09 -56.83 -19.25
N LYS A 404 41.37 -56.13 -20.13
CA LYS A 404 40.45 -55.03 -19.73
C LYS A 404 38.97 -55.38 -19.60
N MET A 405 38.54 -56.61 -19.89
CA MET A 405 37.10 -56.97 -19.91
C MET A 405 36.54 -57.62 -18.62
N LEU A 406 37.34 -57.90 -17.59
CA LEU A 406 36.91 -58.69 -16.41
C LEU A 406 36.72 -57.92 -15.08
N ALA A 407 36.98 -56.61 -15.03
CA ALA A 407 36.90 -55.83 -13.79
C ALA A 407 35.55 -55.10 -13.56
N LYS A 408 34.59 -55.22 -14.48
CA LYS A 408 33.35 -54.42 -14.51
C LYS A 408 32.11 -55.09 -13.90
N PHE A 409 32.28 -56.17 -13.11
CA PHE A 409 31.17 -56.95 -12.51
C PHE A 409 31.16 -56.96 -10.96
N ALA A 410 32.05 -56.21 -10.30
CA ALA A 410 32.23 -56.29 -8.84
C ALA A 410 31.63 -55.10 -8.04
N GLU A 411 30.63 -54.38 -8.59
CA GLU A 411 29.99 -53.22 -7.93
C GLU A 411 28.51 -53.36 -7.53
N ASP A 412 27.84 -54.50 -7.73
CA ASP A 412 26.38 -54.59 -7.49
C ASP A 412 25.97 -55.62 -6.40
N ASP A 413 26.51 -55.52 -5.17
CA ASP A 413 26.10 -56.41 -4.05
C ASP A 413 26.13 -55.76 -2.64
N ARG A 414 26.04 -54.41 -2.53
CA ARG A 414 26.23 -53.70 -1.24
C ARG A 414 25.11 -52.75 -0.79
N THR A 415 23.95 -52.74 -1.44
CA THR A 415 22.89 -51.76 -1.17
C THR A 415 21.49 -52.37 -1.01
N GLU A 416 21.32 -53.32 -0.08
CA GLU A 416 20.01 -53.95 0.13
C GLU A 416 19.66 -54.36 1.59
N GLN A 417 20.19 -53.69 2.64
CA GLN A 417 19.78 -53.97 4.04
C GLN A 417 19.77 -52.75 5.01
N MET A 418 19.03 -51.68 4.71
CA MET A 418 18.77 -50.61 5.71
C MET A 418 17.39 -49.96 5.53
N ASN A 419 16.29 -50.69 5.80
CA ASN A 419 14.94 -50.11 5.95
C ASN A 419 13.93 -51.06 6.65
N ALA A 420 14.18 -51.45 7.89
CA ALA A 420 13.23 -52.29 8.65
C ALA A 420 13.20 -52.04 10.17
N GLN A 421 13.27 -50.77 10.60
CA GLN A 421 13.12 -50.42 12.03
C GLN A 421 12.32 -49.13 12.28
N LYS A 422 11.23 -48.94 11.52
CA LYS A 422 10.13 -48.01 11.83
C LYS A 422 8.84 -48.79 12.13
N ARG A 423 8.74 -49.36 13.34
CA ARG A 423 7.52 -50.05 13.83
C ARG A 423 7.26 -49.91 15.34
N ARG A 424 7.67 -48.82 16.00
CA ARG A 424 7.50 -48.76 17.48
C ARG A 424 7.02 -47.48 18.14
N MET A 425 6.57 -46.47 17.41
CA MET A 425 6.14 -45.23 18.06
C MET A 425 4.91 -44.65 17.37
N LYS A 426 3.72 -45.19 17.64
CA LYS A 426 2.62 -44.37 18.16
C LYS A 426 1.35 -45.15 18.49
N GLN A 427 0.82 -44.74 19.64
CA GLN A 427 -0.57 -44.68 20.09
C GLN A 427 -1.19 -45.89 20.80
N LEU A 428 -1.34 -45.73 22.11
CA LEU A 428 -2.53 -46.11 22.87
C LEU A 428 -2.66 -45.15 24.08
N GLU A 429 -3.27 -43.99 23.82
CA GLU A 429 -3.92 -43.16 24.84
C GLU A 429 -5.31 -43.75 25.09
N HIS A 430 -5.63 -44.17 26.32
CA HIS A 430 -6.98 -44.08 26.88
C HIS A 430 -7.01 -44.61 28.32
N ARG A 431 -6.92 -43.71 29.31
CA ARG A 431 -7.34 -44.04 30.68
C ARG A 431 -7.95 -42.82 31.39
N LYS A 432 -9.27 -42.95 31.60
CA LYS A 432 -10.11 -42.39 32.68
C LYS A 432 -10.60 -40.93 32.57
N ALA A 433 -11.88 -40.82 32.28
CA ALA A 433 -12.76 -39.82 32.90
C ALA A 433 -14.13 -40.47 33.07
N GLU A 434 -14.65 -40.59 34.30
CA GLU A 434 -16.09 -40.62 34.54
C GLU A 434 -16.45 -40.54 36.03
N ARG A 435 -17.60 -39.89 36.26
CA ARG A 435 -18.43 -39.78 37.47
C ARG A 435 -18.10 -38.63 38.42
N GLU A 436 -19.03 -37.69 38.54
CA GLU A 436 -20.04 -37.69 39.63
C GLU A 436 -20.89 -36.41 39.54
N LEU A 437 -22.20 -36.59 39.44
CA LEU A 437 -23.21 -35.54 39.56
C LEU A 437 -24.38 -36.11 40.37
N GLU A 438 -25.04 -35.20 41.09
CA GLU A 438 -26.37 -35.29 41.71
C GLU A 438 -26.50 -35.97 43.07
N GLU A 439 -26.87 -35.16 44.08
CA GLU A 439 -28.10 -35.39 44.85
C GLU A 439 -28.37 -34.28 45.87
N ARG A 440 -29.67 -34.06 46.15
CA ARG A 440 -30.31 -33.53 47.37
C ARG A 440 -31.08 -32.21 47.24
N GLN A 441 -32.38 -32.36 46.99
CA GLN A 441 -33.44 -31.42 47.34
C GLN A 441 -34.66 -32.22 47.84
N LEU A 442 -35.07 -32.07 49.11
CA LEU A 442 -36.42 -32.44 49.58
C LEU A 442 -36.69 -31.92 51.01
N GLU A 443 -37.32 -30.74 51.18
CA GLU A 443 -37.75 -30.24 52.51
C GLU A 443 -38.82 -29.12 52.42
N GLU A 444 -40.09 -29.44 52.15
CA GLU A 444 -41.20 -28.46 52.01
C GLU A 444 -42.45 -28.82 52.85
N ARG A 445 -42.54 -28.41 54.13
CA ARG A 445 -43.78 -28.57 54.95
C ARG A 445 -44.12 -27.42 55.93
N ARG A 446 -43.66 -26.17 55.74
CA ARG A 446 -43.86 -25.05 56.71
C ARG A 446 -44.68 -23.82 56.24
N GLN A 447 -45.46 -23.89 55.15
CA GLN A 447 -45.77 -22.68 54.36
C GLN A 447 -47.10 -21.92 54.62
N GLY A 448 -48.04 -22.41 55.44
CA GLY A 448 -49.42 -21.85 55.51
C GLY A 448 -49.60 -20.36 55.88
N ASN A 449 -49.03 -19.89 57.00
CA ASN A 449 -49.19 -18.49 57.45
C ASN A 449 -48.23 -17.50 56.76
N ILE A 450 -47.25 -18.03 56.04
CA ILE A 450 -46.24 -17.24 55.32
C ILE A 450 -46.83 -16.71 54.00
N HIS A 451 -47.74 -17.47 53.37
CA HIS A 451 -48.30 -17.12 52.05
C HIS A 451 -49.03 -15.77 52.00
N ALA A 452 -49.77 -15.37 53.05
CA ALA A 452 -50.48 -14.08 53.04
C ALA A 452 -49.51 -12.88 53.06
N ILE A 453 -48.47 -12.94 53.89
CA ILE A 453 -47.44 -11.90 53.95
C ILE A 453 -46.55 -11.93 52.70
N VAL A 454 -46.35 -13.11 52.12
CA VAL A 454 -45.65 -13.28 50.84
C VAL A 454 -46.41 -12.61 49.69
N GLU A 455 -47.73 -12.77 49.60
CA GLU A 455 -48.50 -12.16 48.51
C GLU A 455 -48.55 -10.62 48.62
N GLU A 456 -48.62 -10.07 49.84
CA GLU A 456 -48.48 -8.61 50.06
C GLU A 456 -47.12 -8.07 49.61
N GLU A 457 -46.03 -8.73 49.99
CA GLU A 457 -44.68 -8.32 49.55
C GLU A 457 -44.47 -8.56 48.05
N ARG A 458 -45.13 -9.57 47.45
CA ARG A 458 -45.13 -9.82 46.01
C ARG A 458 -45.73 -8.63 45.26
N GLN A 459 -46.91 -8.18 45.68
CA GLN A 459 -47.59 -7.02 45.10
C GLN A 459 -46.76 -5.73 45.26
N LYS A 460 -46.08 -5.55 46.40
CA LYS A 460 -45.19 -4.40 46.63
C LYS A 460 -43.98 -4.40 45.69
N LEU A 461 -43.29 -5.53 45.54
CA LEU A 461 -42.18 -5.68 44.60
C LEU A 461 -42.61 -5.44 43.14
N LEU A 462 -43.82 -5.88 42.78
CA LEU A 462 -44.37 -5.62 41.46
C LEU A 462 -44.62 -4.13 41.22
N LYS A 463 -45.22 -3.40 42.17
CA LYS A 463 -45.43 -1.94 42.05
C LYS A 463 -44.13 -1.16 41.86
N GLU A 464 -43.08 -1.55 42.57
CA GLU A 464 -41.79 -0.85 42.54
C GLU A 464 -40.99 -1.08 41.25
N HIS A 465 -41.12 -2.28 40.65
CA HIS A 465 -40.26 -2.71 39.55
C HIS A 465 -40.96 -2.86 38.20
N ALA A 466 -42.26 -3.17 38.16
CA ALA A 466 -42.95 -3.46 36.90
C ALA A 466 -43.01 -2.24 35.97
N THR A 467 -43.23 -1.04 36.50
CA THR A 467 -43.23 0.22 35.73
C THR A 467 -41.87 0.50 35.10
N LYS A 468 -40.77 0.28 35.83
CA LYS A 468 -39.38 0.47 35.35
C LYS A 468 -38.96 -0.57 34.30
N LEU A 469 -39.57 -1.75 34.35
CA LEU A 469 -39.29 -2.90 33.48
C LEU A 469 -40.32 -3.06 32.36
N LEU A 470 -41.06 -2.00 32.04
CA LEU A 470 -42.03 -2.01 30.95
C LEU A 470 -41.34 -2.45 29.63
N GLY A 471 -41.89 -3.49 29.00
CA GLY A 471 -41.33 -4.11 27.78
C GLY A 471 -40.26 -5.20 28.03
N TYR A 472 -39.76 -5.37 29.25
CA TYR A 472 -38.72 -6.36 29.58
C TYR A 472 -39.13 -7.33 30.68
N LEU A 473 -40.39 -7.30 31.12
CA LEU A 473 -40.94 -8.16 32.16
C LEU A 473 -41.08 -9.63 31.68
N PRO A 474 -40.51 -10.61 32.40
CA PRO A 474 -40.65 -12.03 32.07
C PRO A 474 -42.09 -12.54 32.14
N ARG A 475 -42.41 -13.54 31.30
CA ARG A 475 -43.74 -14.17 31.29
C ARG A 475 -44.02 -14.89 32.62
N GLY A 476 -45.28 -14.87 33.06
CA GLY A 476 -45.76 -15.56 34.27
C GLY A 476 -45.46 -14.85 35.60
N ILE A 477 -45.13 -13.56 35.58
CA ILE A 477 -44.93 -12.73 36.80
C ILE A 477 -46.26 -12.14 37.31
N LEU A 478 -47.17 -11.79 36.40
CA LEU A 478 -48.51 -11.30 36.72
C LEU A 478 -49.47 -12.51 36.74
N LYS A 479 -50.20 -12.70 37.86
CA LYS A 479 -51.11 -13.83 38.05
C LYS A 479 -52.48 -13.51 37.43
N ASP A 480 -53.06 -12.37 37.83
CA ASP A 480 -54.44 -11.97 37.45
C ASP A 480 -54.49 -10.56 36.85
N GLU A 481 -55.62 -10.20 36.22
CA GLU A 481 -55.83 -8.82 35.69
C GLU A 481 -55.84 -7.76 36.80
N GLU A 482 -56.09 -8.17 38.05
CA GLU A 482 -55.96 -7.32 39.24
C GLU A 482 -54.53 -6.80 39.42
N ASP A 483 -53.51 -7.64 39.16
CA ASP A 483 -52.10 -7.26 39.21
C ASP A 483 -51.76 -6.19 38.15
N VAL A 484 -52.45 -6.20 37.01
CA VAL A 484 -52.26 -5.20 35.94
C VAL A 484 -52.94 -3.88 36.30
N ASN A 485 -54.13 -3.94 36.89
CA ASN A 485 -54.90 -2.77 37.29
C ASN A 485 -54.20 -1.97 38.40
N MET A 486 -53.50 -2.65 39.32
CA MET A 486 -52.76 -2.00 40.41
C MET A 486 -51.46 -1.30 39.98
N LEU A 487 -51.01 -1.45 38.73
CA LEU A 487 -49.76 -0.88 38.19
C LEU A 487 -49.96 0.41 37.37
N GLY A 488 -51.20 0.88 37.23
CA GLY A 488 -51.55 2.16 36.59
C GLY A 488 -51.90 2.07 35.10
N GLU A 489 -52.53 3.13 34.58
CA GLU A 489 -53.09 3.15 33.22
C GLU A 489 -52.05 3.11 32.09
N GLU A 490 -50.89 3.75 32.28
CA GLU A 490 -49.81 3.77 31.28
C GLU A 490 -49.21 2.37 31.07
N PHE A 491 -49.01 1.64 32.17
CA PHE A 491 -48.55 0.25 32.13
C PHE A 491 -49.58 -0.64 31.43
N ARG A 492 -50.87 -0.47 31.76
CA ARG A 492 -51.97 -1.23 31.15
C ARG A 492 -52.03 -1.05 29.63
N LYS A 493 -51.95 0.19 29.14
CA LYS A 493 -51.98 0.50 27.70
C LYS A 493 -50.80 -0.13 26.96
N ALA A 494 -49.58 0.00 27.50
CA ALA A 494 -48.39 -0.56 26.89
C ALA A 494 -48.34 -2.11 26.97
N TYR A 495 -48.87 -2.70 28.04
CA TYR A 495 -48.98 -4.15 28.20
C TYR A 495 -50.03 -4.76 27.26
N GLN A 496 -51.20 -4.11 27.11
CA GLN A 496 -52.24 -4.54 26.17
C GLN A 496 -51.79 -4.45 24.71
N LYS A 497 -51.15 -3.34 24.31
CA LYS A 497 -50.60 -3.18 22.96
C LYS A 497 -49.63 -4.31 22.59
N ARG A 498 -48.77 -4.71 23.54
CA ARG A 498 -47.84 -5.83 23.33
C ARG A 498 -48.52 -7.19 23.28
N LYS A 499 -49.64 -7.37 24.00
CA LYS A 499 -50.44 -8.59 23.93
C LYS A 499 -51.05 -8.70 22.53
N GLU A 500 -51.57 -7.60 21.96
CA GLU A 500 -52.08 -7.54 20.59
C GLU A 500 -51.00 -7.81 19.52
N ASP A 501 -49.80 -7.22 19.67
CA ASP A 501 -48.67 -7.45 18.74
C ASP A 501 -48.17 -8.91 18.72
N VAL A 502 -48.35 -9.67 19.80
CA VAL A 502 -47.93 -11.09 19.87
C VAL A 502 -48.98 -12.02 19.25
N TYR A 503 -50.27 -11.64 19.24
CA TYR A 503 -51.32 -12.42 18.58
C TYR A 503 -51.42 -12.14 17.07
N SER A 504 -50.71 -11.14 16.54
CA SER A 504 -50.59 -10.88 15.10
C SER A 504 -49.40 -11.56 14.43
N GLU A 505 -48.41 -12.05 15.18
CA GLU A 505 -47.25 -12.81 14.65
C GLU A 505 -47.49 -14.32 14.51
N ASP A 506 -48.58 -14.86 15.07
CA ASP A 506 -48.93 -16.29 15.04
C ASP A 506 -50.02 -16.67 14.00
N ASN A 507 -50.26 -15.84 12.97
CA ASN A 507 -51.19 -16.12 11.85
C ASN A 507 -50.51 -16.14 10.48
#